data_AF-A0A7C5PLV1-F1
#
_entry.id   AF-A0A7C5PLV1-F1
#
_cell.length_a   1.000
_cell.length_b   1.000
_cell.length_c   1.000
_cell.angle_alpha   90.00
_cell.angle_beta   90.00
_cell.angle_gamma   90.00
#
_symmetry.space_group_name_H-M   'P 1'
#
loop_
_entity.id
_entity.type
_entity.pdbx_description
1 polymer ?
#
loop_
_entity_poly.entity_id
_entity_poly.type
_entity_poly.pdbx_seq_one_letter_code
_entity_poly.pdbx_strand_id
1 'polypeptide(L)'
;MKTVSLKIKFSNEKPQKSGVLTVLYNGSDGLSPFGREIDELTGGQLTRAAKAAGFKGKKKEVMSVAAPANCTMSRIVVFGTGDCAELTARDAELLGGAIFAQINQKGDKTAAVSTSLA
;
A
#
# COMPACT_ATOMS: atom_id res chain seq x y z
N MET A 1 -23.84 1.83 17.21
CA MET A 1 -22.75 1.32 16.35
C MET A 1 -22.91 1.97 14.98
N LYS A 2 -21.96 2.77 14.49
CA LYS A 2 -22.08 3.37 13.15
C LYS A 2 -21.89 2.25 12.12
N THR A 3 -22.91 1.97 11.31
CA THR A 3 -22.81 1.02 10.20
C THR A 3 -21.86 1.61 9.14
N VAL A 4 -20.72 0.97 8.92
CA VAL A 4 -19.78 1.35 7.84
C VAL A 4 -20.14 0.53 6.61
N SER A 5 -20.74 1.17 5.60
CA SER A 5 -21.01 0.53 4.30
C SER A 5 -19.73 0.51 3.45
N LEU A 6 -19.12 -0.66 3.27
CA LEU A 6 -17.96 -0.85 2.40
C LEU A 6 -18.41 -1.10 0.96
N LYS A 7 -17.86 -0.33 0.01
CA LYS A 7 -18.05 -0.55 -1.43
C LYS A 7 -16.71 -0.92 -2.05
N ILE A 8 -16.62 -2.11 -2.63
CA ILE A 8 -15.42 -2.60 -3.33
C ILE A 8 -15.66 -2.48 -4.83
N LYS A 9 -14.67 -1.94 -5.56
CA LYS A 9 -14.66 -1.86 -7.02
C LYS A 9 -13.33 -2.37 -7.53
N PHE A 10 -13.36 -3.09 -8.65
CA PHE A 10 -12.16 -3.54 -9.36
C PHE A 10 -11.96 -2.67 -10.59
N SER A 11 -10.73 -2.25 -10.83
CA SER A 11 -10.32 -1.44 -11.98
C SER A 11 -8.85 -1.67 -12.25
N ASN A 12 -8.39 -1.35 -13.46
CA ASN A 12 -6.96 -1.33 -13.76
C ASN A 12 -6.22 -0.37 -12.82
N GLU A 13 -4.95 -0.70 -12.55
CA GLU A 13 -4.09 0.11 -11.70
C GLU A 13 -3.92 1.50 -12.31
N LYS A 14 -4.34 2.52 -11.56
CA LYS A 14 -4.22 3.92 -11.93
C LYS A 14 -3.86 4.70 -10.68
N PRO A 15 -2.93 5.67 -10.76
CA PRO A 15 -2.67 6.58 -9.66
C PRO A 15 -3.98 7.24 -9.20
N GLN A 16 -4.36 7.02 -7.95
CA GLN A 16 -5.55 7.63 -7.37
C GLN A 16 -5.31 9.12 -7.18
N LYS A 17 -6.35 9.93 -7.43
CA LYS A 17 -6.28 11.38 -7.18
C LYS A 17 -6.45 11.74 -5.71
N SER A 18 -6.94 10.87 -4.84
CA SER A 18 -7.14 11.19 -3.42
C SER A 18 -7.34 9.94 -2.56
N GLY A 19 -7.20 10.11 -1.24
CA GLY A 19 -7.34 9.04 -0.26
C GLY A 19 -6.05 8.25 -0.04
N VAL A 20 -6.20 6.99 0.35
CA VAL A 20 -5.09 6.09 0.69
C VAL A 20 -4.77 5.18 -0.48
N LEU A 21 -3.51 5.13 -0.88
CA LEU A 21 -3.02 4.14 -1.85
C LEU A 21 -2.16 3.10 -1.15
N THR A 22 -2.44 1.82 -1.34
CA THR A 22 -1.57 0.73 -0.89
C THR A 22 -0.80 0.15 -2.06
N VAL A 23 0.52 0.11 -1.93
CA VAL A 23 1.44 -0.53 -2.88
C VAL A 23 2.18 -1.68 -2.20
N LEU A 24 2.63 -2.65 -2.99
CA LEU A 24 3.32 -3.84 -2.51
C LEU A 24 4.83 -3.68 -2.61
N TYR A 25 5.53 -4.28 -1.64
CA TYR A 25 6.98 -4.32 -1.56
C TYR A 25 7.40 -5.76 -1.30
N ASN A 26 8.06 -6.35 -2.30
CA ASN A 26 8.66 -7.67 -2.23
C ASN A 26 9.97 -7.61 -1.43
N GLY A 27 10.18 -8.58 -0.55
CA GLY A 27 11.38 -8.66 0.27
C GLY A 27 12.68 -8.86 -0.53
N SER A 28 12.63 -9.47 -1.72
CA SER A 28 13.78 -9.62 -2.62
C SER A 28 13.93 -8.44 -3.58
N ASP A 29 12.82 -8.02 -4.20
CA ASP A 29 12.85 -7.16 -5.39
C ASP A 29 12.41 -5.71 -5.15
N GLY A 30 12.08 -5.38 -3.90
CA GLY A 30 11.67 -4.05 -3.48
C GLY A 30 10.25 -3.70 -3.91
N LEU A 31 10.01 -2.45 -4.29
CA LEU A 31 8.70 -2.01 -4.77
C LEU A 31 8.27 -2.79 -6.02
N SER A 32 6.99 -3.19 -6.06
CA SER A 32 6.36 -3.76 -7.27
C SER A 32 6.38 -2.76 -8.44
N PRO A 33 6.14 -3.18 -9.70
CA PRO A 33 6.17 -2.26 -10.84
C PRO A 33 5.30 -1.02 -10.63
N PHE A 34 4.05 -1.20 -10.20
CA PHE A 34 3.18 -0.08 -9.86
C PHE A 34 3.69 0.73 -8.66
N GLY A 35 4.29 0.07 -7.65
CA GLY A 35 4.95 0.74 -6.55
C GLY A 35 6.10 1.66 -7.00
N ARG A 36 6.86 1.27 -8.03
CA ARG A 36 7.94 2.07 -8.63
C ARG A 36 7.38 3.26 -9.40
N GLU A 37 6.32 3.08 -10.18
CA GLU A 37 5.63 4.20 -10.85
C GLU A 37 5.16 5.25 -9.83
N ILE A 38 4.60 4.81 -8.70
CA ILE A 38 4.19 5.70 -7.62
C ILE A 38 5.39 6.36 -6.93
N ASP A 39 6.50 5.64 -6.75
CA ASP A 39 7.72 6.22 -6.18
C ASP A 39 8.31 7.30 -7.10
N GLU A 40 8.32 7.07 -8.42
CA GLU A 40 8.73 8.07 -9.41
C GLU A 40 7.84 9.31 -9.36
N LEU A 41 6.51 9.13 -9.32
CA LEU A 41 5.56 10.24 -9.19
C LEU A 41 5.82 11.05 -7.91
N THR A 42 6.15 10.39 -6.81
CA THR A 42 6.44 11.04 -5.52
C THR A 42 7.90 11.49 -5.36
N GLY A 43 8.71 11.41 -6.42
CA GLY A 43 10.10 11.86 -6.41
C GLY A 43 11.03 11.01 -5.54
N GLY A 44 10.83 9.70 -5.51
CA GLY A 44 11.64 8.72 -4.78
C GLY A 44 11.35 8.64 -3.28
N GLN A 45 10.19 9.14 -2.84
CA GLN A 45 9.88 9.27 -1.41
C GLN A 45 9.69 7.92 -0.72
N LEU A 46 9.08 6.94 -1.37
CA LEU A 46 8.85 5.61 -0.82
C LEU A 46 10.19 4.90 -0.63
N THR A 47 11.08 4.96 -1.63
CA THR A 47 12.42 4.35 -1.52
C THR A 47 13.25 5.00 -0.42
N ARG A 48 13.22 6.33 -0.29
CA ARG A 48 13.89 7.03 0.82
C ARG A 48 13.31 6.63 2.18
N ALA A 49 11.98 6.56 2.29
CA ALA A 49 11.30 6.17 3.52
C ALA A 49 11.64 4.71 3.91
N ALA A 50 11.62 3.80 2.95
CA ALA A 50 12.00 2.39 3.14
C ALA A 50 13.41 2.27 3.71
N LYS A 51 14.37 2.97 3.11
CA LYS A 51 15.77 2.97 3.55
C LYS A 51 15.93 3.55 4.95
N ALA A 52 15.27 4.68 5.24
CA ALA A 52 15.34 5.33 6.55
C ALA A 52 14.71 4.49 7.68
N ALA A 53 13.62 3.77 7.37
CA ALA A 53 12.96 2.88 8.30
C ALA A 53 13.63 1.50 8.43
N GLY A 54 14.64 1.20 7.61
CA GLY A 54 15.20 -0.15 7.51
C GLY A 54 14.17 -1.19 7.05
N PHE A 55 13.17 -0.76 6.29
CA PHE A 55 12.06 -1.58 5.82
C PHE A 55 12.57 -2.65 4.85
N LYS A 56 12.39 -3.92 5.20
CA LYS A 56 12.90 -5.05 4.41
C LYS A 56 11.81 -5.74 3.59
N GLY A 57 10.56 -5.29 3.68
CA GLY A 57 9.46 -5.93 2.98
C GLY A 57 9.13 -7.32 3.55
N LYS A 58 9.41 -7.57 4.83
CA LYS A 58 9.04 -8.84 5.46
C LYS A 58 7.53 -9.01 5.42
N LYS A 59 7.09 -10.27 5.45
CA LYS A 59 5.68 -10.62 5.52
C LYS A 59 4.98 -9.86 6.66
N LYS A 60 3.92 -9.12 6.34
CA LYS A 60 3.13 -8.29 7.28
C LYS A 60 3.85 -7.05 7.81
N GLU A 61 5.02 -6.72 7.29
CA GLU A 61 5.67 -5.44 7.59
C GLU A 61 4.92 -4.32 6.86
N VAL A 62 4.59 -3.25 7.57
CA VAL A 62 3.84 -2.13 6.99
C VAL A 62 4.53 -0.83 7.33
N MET A 63 4.74 0.00 6.32
CA MET A 63 5.09 1.40 6.52
C MET A 63 4.09 2.30 5.84
N SER A 64 4.05 3.56 6.23
CA SER A 64 3.19 4.53 5.58
C SER A 64 3.87 5.88 5.46
N VAL A 65 3.67 6.52 4.32
CA VAL A 65 4.13 7.86 4.00
C VAL A 65 2.91 8.76 4.03
N ALA A 66 2.87 9.70 4.98
CA ALA A 66 1.82 10.71 5.06
C ALA A 66 2.11 11.86 4.09
N ALA A 67 1.06 12.40 3.45
CA ALA A 67 1.14 13.51 2.51
C ALA A 67 2.29 13.35 1.50
N PRO A 68 2.18 12.39 0.56
CA PRO A 68 3.24 12.12 -0.38
C PRO A 68 3.46 13.31 -1.31
N ALA A 69 4.71 13.53 -1.73
CA ALA A 69 5.04 14.63 -2.62
C ALA A 69 4.36 14.45 -3.99
N ASN A 70 4.09 15.58 -4.67
CA ASN A 70 3.58 15.63 -6.04
C ASN A 70 2.25 14.88 -6.29
N CYS A 71 1.49 14.55 -5.25
CA CYS A 71 0.16 13.98 -5.38
C CYS A 71 -0.80 14.55 -4.32
N THR A 72 -2.09 14.39 -4.57
CA THR A 72 -3.17 14.83 -3.67
C THR A 72 -3.67 13.69 -2.76
N MET A 73 -2.90 12.61 -2.66
CA MET A 73 -3.19 11.49 -1.77
C MET A 73 -2.95 11.90 -0.31
N SER A 74 -3.77 11.42 0.62
CA SER A 74 -3.54 11.67 2.05
C SER A 74 -2.40 10.80 2.59
N ARG A 75 -2.23 9.61 2.01
CA ARG A 75 -1.28 8.59 2.49
C ARG A 75 -0.97 7.56 1.41
N ILE A 76 0.28 7.11 1.40
CA ILE A 76 0.66 5.86 0.74
C ILE A 76 1.04 4.85 1.82
N VAL A 77 0.44 3.67 1.76
CA VAL A 77 0.79 2.51 2.60
C VAL A 77 1.63 1.57 1.74
N VAL A 78 2.76 1.12 2.28
CA VAL A 78 3.62 0.15 1.63
C VAL A 78 3.56 -1.13 2.45
N PHE A 79 3.14 -2.22 1.81
CA PHE A 79 2.99 -3.51 2.46
C PHE A 79 4.08 -4.48 2.01
N GLY A 80 4.78 -5.06 2.99
CA GLY A 80 5.80 -6.08 2.80
C GLY A 80 5.18 -7.45 2.58
N THR A 81 5.35 -8.00 1.39
CA THR A 81 4.81 -9.32 1.02
C THR A 81 5.69 -10.48 1.47
N GLY A 82 6.97 -10.23 1.81
CA GLY A 82 7.98 -11.27 1.93
C GLY A 82 8.33 -11.83 0.56
N ASP A 83 8.58 -13.13 0.49
CA ASP A 83 8.67 -13.85 -0.78
C ASP A 83 7.26 -13.98 -1.40
N CYS A 84 7.08 -13.45 -2.60
CA CYS A 84 5.81 -13.55 -3.33
C CYS A 84 5.39 -15.01 -3.60
N ALA A 85 6.32 -15.95 -3.72
CA ALA A 85 6.02 -17.37 -3.91
C ALA A 85 5.41 -18.03 -2.65
N GLU A 86 5.63 -17.44 -1.47
CA GLU A 86 5.12 -17.95 -0.18
C GLU A 86 3.82 -17.25 0.28
N LEU A 87 3.24 -16.39 -0.56
CA LEU A 87 1.97 -15.75 -0.27
C LEU A 87 0.83 -16.78 -0.36
N THR A 88 0.12 -16.97 0.74
CA THR A 88 -1.08 -17.80 0.78
C THR A 88 -2.35 -16.95 0.70
N ALA A 89 -3.49 -17.57 0.39
CA ALA A 89 -4.79 -16.90 0.45
C ALA A 89 -5.07 -16.29 1.83
N ARG A 90 -4.64 -16.98 2.91
CA ARG A 90 -4.79 -16.48 4.27
C ARG A 90 -3.97 -15.22 4.53
N ASP A 91 -2.81 -15.09 3.89
CA ASP A 91 -1.99 -13.90 4.01
C ASP A 91 -2.65 -12.71 3.32
N ALA A 92 -3.27 -12.92 2.15
CA ALA A 92 -4.05 -11.90 1.45
C ALA A 92 -5.25 -11.41 2.29
N GLU A 93 -5.96 -12.31 2.99
CA GLU A 93 -7.03 -11.93 3.92
C GLU A 93 -6.52 -11.07 5.08
N LEU A 94 -5.40 -11.47 5.70
CA LEU A 94 -4.78 -10.71 6.78
C LEU A 94 -4.30 -9.33 6.28
N LEU A 95 -3.81 -9.27 5.05
CA LEU A 95 -3.44 -8.05 4.33
C LEU A 95 -4.63 -7.10 4.22
N GLY A 96 -5.75 -7.60 3.66
CA GLY A 96 -6.98 -6.82 3.51
C GLY A 96 -7.51 -6.32 4.84
N GLY A 97 -7.47 -7.16 5.89
CA GLY A 97 -7.84 -6.77 7.25
C GLY A 97 -6.95 -5.68 7.83
N ALA A 98 -5.62 -5.79 7.67
CA ALA A 98 -4.67 -4.79 8.14
C ALA A 98 -4.84 -3.45 7.42
N ILE A 99 -5.04 -3.48 6.10
CA ILE A 99 -5.33 -2.29 5.28
C ILE A 99 -6.62 -1.63 5.77
N PHE A 100 -7.69 -2.41 5.92
CA PHE A 100 -8.99 -1.89 6.39
C PHE A 100 -8.88 -1.27 7.79
N ALA A 101 -8.14 -1.90 8.70
CA ALA A 101 -7.90 -1.37 10.04
C ALA A 101 -7.18 0.00 10.00
N GLN A 102 -6.19 0.17 9.11
CA GLN A 102 -5.49 1.44 8.97
C GLN A 102 -6.38 2.55 8.41
N ILE A 103 -7.20 2.25 7.40
CA ILE A 103 -8.14 3.21 6.80
C ILE A 103 -9.18 3.65 7.84
N ASN A 104 -9.75 2.68 8.55
CA ASN A 104 -10.85 2.94 9.48
C ASN A 104 -10.41 3.75 10.72
N GLN A 105 -9.16 3.62 11.16
CA GLN A 105 -8.63 4.37 12.30
C GLN A 105 -8.41 5.86 12.01
N LYS A 106 -8.21 6.25 10.74
CA LYS A 106 -7.73 7.60 10.38
C LYS A 106 -8.73 8.47 9.62
N GLY A 107 -9.97 8.00 9.46
CA GLY A 107 -11.07 8.78 8.89
C GLY A 107 -11.02 8.94 7.36
N ASP A 108 -10.14 8.20 6.68
CA ASP A 108 -10.06 8.17 5.23
C ASP A 108 -11.31 7.52 4.64
N LYS A 109 -11.89 8.12 3.60
CA LYS A 109 -13.17 7.66 2.99
C LYS A 109 -12.97 6.73 1.78
N THR A 110 -11.77 6.72 1.21
CA THR A 110 -11.44 5.96 -0.01
C THR A 110 -10.04 5.38 0.11
N ALA A 111 -9.91 4.14 -0.35
CA ALA A 111 -8.62 3.50 -0.48
C ALA A 111 -8.56 2.65 -1.75
N ALA A 112 -7.38 2.57 -2.34
CA ALA A 112 -7.06 1.64 -3.41
C ALA A 112 -5.91 0.74 -2.99
N VAL A 113 -5.96 -0.51 -3.45
CA VAL A 113 -4.94 -1.51 -3.18
C VAL A 113 -4.43 -2.02 -4.53
N SER A 114 -3.14 -1.86 -4.78
CA SER A 114 -2.48 -2.49 -5.92
C SER A 114 -2.35 -3.98 -5.66
N THR A 115 -2.64 -4.78 -6.69
CA THR A 115 -2.52 -6.24 -6.65
C THR A 115 -1.35 -6.75 -7.50
N SER A 116 -0.60 -5.85 -8.16
CA SER A 116 0.62 -6.20 -8.89
C SER A 116 1.72 -6.66 -7.93
N LEU A 117 2.13 -7.93 -8.08
CA LEU A 117 3.11 -8.62 -7.25
C LEU A 117 4.50 -8.73 -7.90
N ALA A 118 4.58 -8.53 -9.22
CA ALA A 118 5.80 -8.51 -10.04
C ALA A 118 5.48 -7.94 -11.43
#